data_AF-A0A2M6VIR0-F1
#
_entry.id   AF-A0A2M6VIR0-F1
#
_cell.length_a   1.000
_cell.length_b   1.000
_cell.length_c   1.000
_cell.angle_alpha   90.00
_cell.angle_beta   90.00
_cell.angle_gamma   90.00
#
_symmetry.space_group_name_H-M   'P 1'
#
loop_
_entity.id
_entity.type
_entity.pdbx_description
1 polymer ?
#
loop_
_entity_poly.entity_id
_entity_poly.type
_entity_poly.pdbx_seq_one_letter_code
_entity_poly.pdbx_strand_id
1 'polypeptide(L)'
;MDFLQTFQNPDFLVGLLKIIWINILLSGDNAVVIALAARGLPPAQQKKAIFYGSGAAVFLRIGLTIVAAWLLELQGLQIIGGLLLLWIGAQLLADEEEGEDEGHEQSNLMTAVRTILIADLVMSLDNVIGVAAAAKGDQLLLIIGLAISIPLVIFGSSMMIKLMERFPVIITLGAALIGWVGGETVASDVLLRDFAGENHWFHMTAAAAGAAIVLAWGKFMEHRHKQEATEQA
;
A
#
# COMPACT_ATOMS: atom_id res chain seq x y z
N MET A 1 -32.99 11.76 16.04
CA MET A 1 -32.58 11.91 17.45
C MET A 1 -31.63 10.79 17.90
N ASP A 2 -31.58 9.63 17.22
CA ASP A 2 -30.70 8.51 17.60
C ASP A 2 -29.23 8.63 17.15
N PHE A 3 -28.95 9.36 16.07
CA PHE A 3 -27.59 9.52 15.55
C PHE A 3 -26.67 10.23 16.55
N LEU A 4 -27.16 11.32 17.19
CA LEU A 4 -26.39 12.03 18.22
C LEU A 4 -26.22 11.21 19.51
N GLN A 5 -27.17 10.35 19.86
CA GLN A 5 -27.02 9.44 21.00
C GLN A 5 -25.95 8.38 20.74
N THR A 6 -25.81 7.94 19.49
CA THR A 6 -24.76 6.98 19.07
C THR A 6 -23.36 7.54 19.32
N PHE A 7 -23.11 8.82 19.00
CA PHE A 7 -21.83 9.48 19.29
C PHE A 7 -21.61 9.79 20.78
N GLN A 8 -22.65 9.75 21.61
CA GLN A 8 -22.54 9.92 23.05
C GLN A 8 -22.29 8.59 23.78
N ASN A 9 -22.38 7.46 23.09
CA ASN A 9 -22.09 6.15 23.65
C ASN A 9 -20.56 5.94 23.78
N PRO A 10 -20.02 5.76 25.00
CA PRO A 10 -18.59 5.54 25.20
C PRO A 10 -18.04 4.34 24.43
N ASP A 11 -18.81 3.27 24.27
CA ASP A 11 -18.37 2.06 23.57
C ASP A 11 -18.19 2.31 22.07
N PHE A 12 -19.08 3.12 21.47
CA PHE A 12 -18.97 3.54 20.07
C PHE A 12 -17.74 4.42 19.86
N LEU A 13 -17.51 5.41 20.74
CA LEU A 13 -16.32 6.28 20.65
C LEU A 13 -15.01 5.49 20.82
N VAL A 14 -14.96 4.55 21.77
CA VAL A 14 -13.79 3.68 21.97
C VAL A 14 -13.57 2.77 20.75
N GLY A 15 -14.63 2.20 20.19
CA GLY A 15 -14.54 1.40 18.95
C GLY A 15 -14.03 2.24 17.77
N LEU A 16 -14.56 3.45 17.61
CA LEU A 16 -14.17 4.36 16.53
C LEU A 16 -12.70 4.78 16.67
N LEU A 17 -12.27 5.14 17.89
CA LEU A 17 -10.87 5.46 18.17
C LEU A 17 -9.95 4.27 17.91
N LYS A 18 -10.36 3.05 18.25
CA LYS A 18 -9.59 1.83 17.93
C LYS A 18 -9.44 1.62 16.42
N ILE A 19 -10.52 1.79 15.65
CA ILE A 19 -10.46 1.67 14.19
C ILE A 19 -9.54 2.73 13.60
N ILE A 20 -9.66 3.99 14.03
CA ILE A 20 -8.77 5.07 13.58
C ILE A 20 -7.32 4.74 13.95
N TRP A 21 -7.07 4.28 15.17
CA TRP A 21 -5.74 3.91 15.63
C TRP A 21 -5.12 2.76 14.83
N ILE A 22 -5.88 1.70 14.61
CA ILE A 22 -5.48 0.55 13.79
C ILE A 22 -5.21 1.01 12.35
N ASN A 23 -6.10 1.81 11.77
CA ASN A 23 -5.88 2.34 10.44
C ASN A 23 -4.64 3.22 10.38
N ILE A 24 -4.35 4.07 11.36
CA ILE A 24 -3.12 4.88 11.36
C ILE A 24 -1.88 3.98 11.37
N LEU A 25 -1.86 2.97 12.24
CA LEU A 25 -0.76 2.03 12.35
C LEU A 25 -0.56 1.25 11.03
N LEU A 26 -1.65 0.81 10.42
CA LEU A 26 -1.69 0.02 9.19
C LEU A 26 -1.74 0.86 7.89
N SER A 27 -1.78 2.20 7.97
CA SER A 27 -1.84 3.08 6.78
C SER A 27 -0.52 3.82 6.55
N GLY A 28 0.47 3.65 7.42
CA GLY A 28 1.78 4.28 7.24
C GLY A 28 2.48 3.79 5.98
N ASP A 29 2.53 2.48 5.79
CA ASP A 29 3.00 1.79 4.57
C ASP A 29 2.11 2.10 3.34
N ASN A 30 0.79 2.08 3.50
CA ASN A 30 -0.14 2.43 2.43
C ASN A 30 0.04 3.88 1.95
N ALA A 31 0.32 4.83 2.86
CA ALA A 31 0.59 6.21 2.50
C ALA A 31 1.90 6.36 1.70
N VAL A 32 2.91 5.54 2.01
CA VAL A 32 4.17 5.47 1.25
C VAL A 32 3.90 4.99 -0.17
N VAL A 33 3.11 3.93 -0.35
CA VAL A 33 2.78 3.42 -1.70
C VAL A 33 1.97 4.43 -2.50
N ILE A 34 0.97 5.05 -1.88
CA ILE A 34 0.15 6.08 -2.51
C ILE A 34 1.01 7.27 -2.94
N ALA A 35 1.96 7.68 -2.09
CA ALA A 35 2.88 8.75 -2.40
C ALA A 35 3.84 8.39 -3.54
N LEU A 36 4.41 7.18 -3.53
CA LEU A 36 5.26 6.66 -4.62
C LEU A 36 4.51 6.65 -5.96
N ALA A 37 3.30 6.08 -5.98
CA ALA A 37 2.49 5.98 -7.19
C ALA A 37 2.01 7.33 -7.73
N ALA A 38 1.82 8.33 -6.86
CA ALA A 38 1.36 9.65 -7.27
C ALA A 38 2.52 10.62 -7.58
N ARG A 39 3.74 10.39 -7.10
CA ARG A 39 4.85 11.38 -7.18
C ARG A 39 5.14 11.86 -8.61
N GLY A 40 5.15 10.95 -9.59
CA GLY A 40 5.44 11.28 -11.00
C GLY A 40 4.36 12.08 -11.72
N LEU A 41 3.25 12.44 -11.07
CA LEU A 41 2.19 13.26 -11.64
C LEU A 41 2.44 14.75 -11.44
N PRO A 42 1.88 15.63 -12.31
CA PRO A 42 1.81 17.06 -12.04
C PRO A 42 1.10 17.35 -10.70
N PRO A 43 1.49 18.40 -9.93
CA PRO A 43 0.96 18.65 -8.59
C PRO A 43 -0.58 18.72 -8.49
N ALA A 44 -1.25 19.21 -9.54
CA ALA A 44 -2.71 19.23 -9.62
C ALA A 44 -3.33 17.84 -9.83
N GLN A 45 -2.63 16.94 -10.51
CA GLN A 45 -3.05 15.55 -10.73
C GLN A 45 -2.69 14.65 -9.56
N GLN A 46 -1.58 14.88 -8.85
CA GLN A 46 -1.21 14.14 -7.63
C GLN A 46 -2.36 14.12 -6.62
N LYS A 47 -2.90 15.30 -6.28
CA LYS A 47 -4.02 15.41 -5.34
C LYS A 47 -5.27 14.67 -5.84
N LYS A 48 -5.52 14.68 -7.15
CA LYS A 48 -6.64 13.94 -7.76
C LYS A 48 -6.40 12.44 -7.67
N ALA A 49 -5.20 11.95 -7.97
CA ALA A 49 -4.85 10.54 -7.87
C ALA A 49 -5.03 10.03 -6.44
N ILE A 50 -4.51 10.79 -5.46
CA ILE A 50 -4.63 10.46 -4.04
C ILE A 50 -6.11 10.49 -3.61
N PHE A 51 -6.87 11.51 -3.99
CA PHE A 51 -8.27 11.64 -3.61
C PHE A 51 -9.15 10.52 -4.21
N TYR A 52 -9.08 10.32 -5.53
CA TYR A 52 -9.88 9.31 -6.22
C TYR A 52 -9.40 7.89 -5.90
N GLY A 53 -8.08 7.68 -5.82
CA GLY A 53 -7.47 6.41 -5.43
C GLY A 53 -7.86 6.01 -4.01
N SER A 54 -7.67 6.90 -3.02
CA SER A 54 -8.03 6.62 -1.62
C SER A 54 -9.54 6.47 -1.43
N GLY A 55 -10.34 7.25 -2.15
CA GLY A 55 -11.81 7.13 -2.13
C GLY A 55 -12.26 5.77 -2.64
N ALA A 56 -11.81 5.37 -3.84
CA ALA A 56 -12.13 4.07 -4.41
C ALA A 56 -11.56 2.91 -3.57
N ALA A 57 -10.37 3.07 -2.98
CA ALA A 57 -9.76 2.12 -2.07
C ALA A 57 -10.63 1.85 -0.84
N VAL A 58 -11.23 2.89 -0.24
CA VAL A 58 -12.15 2.67 0.89
C VAL A 58 -13.42 1.92 0.49
N PHE A 59 -14.01 2.23 -0.66
CA PHE A 59 -15.15 1.46 -1.16
C PHE A 59 -14.77 -0.01 -1.40
N LEU A 60 -13.59 -0.24 -1.99
CA LEU A 60 -13.03 -1.57 -2.15
C LEU A 60 -12.86 -2.27 -0.81
N ARG A 61 -12.27 -1.60 0.18
CA ARG A 61 -12.02 -2.12 1.53
C ARG A 61 -13.30 -2.49 2.27
N ILE A 62 -14.35 -1.67 2.17
CA ILE A 62 -15.67 -1.99 2.72
C ILE A 62 -16.23 -3.26 2.06
N GLY A 63 -16.14 -3.35 0.73
CA GLY A 63 -16.54 -4.54 -0.02
C GLY A 63 -15.75 -5.79 0.38
N LEU A 64 -14.42 -5.68 0.42
CA LEU A 64 -13.51 -6.74 0.86
C LEU A 64 -13.83 -7.21 2.26
N THR A 65 -14.19 -6.32 3.19
CA THR A 65 -14.54 -6.71 4.56
C THR A 65 -15.70 -7.70 4.64
N ILE A 66 -16.65 -7.61 3.72
CA ILE A 66 -17.78 -8.53 3.68
C ILE A 66 -17.34 -9.93 3.25
N VAL A 67 -16.35 -10.02 2.36
CA VAL A 67 -15.92 -11.28 1.73
C VAL A 67 -14.53 -11.76 2.16
N ALA A 68 -13.84 -11.02 3.03
CA ALA A 68 -12.42 -11.22 3.35
C ALA A 68 -12.15 -12.60 3.94
N ALA A 69 -13.04 -13.07 4.83
CA ALA A 69 -12.94 -14.40 5.41
C ALA A 69 -12.89 -15.50 4.34
N TRP A 70 -13.66 -15.34 3.25
CA TRP A 70 -13.65 -16.30 2.13
C TRP A 70 -12.45 -16.07 1.20
N LEU A 71 -12.06 -14.82 0.95
CA LEU A 71 -10.90 -14.52 0.10
C LEU A 71 -9.60 -15.09 0.68
N LEU A 72 -9.44 -15.05 2.00
CA LEU A 72 -8.23 -15.54 2.69
C LEU A 72 -8.12 -17.06 2.79
N GLU A 73 -9.16 -17.78 2.39
CA GLU A 73 -9.13 -19.23 2.20
C GLU A 73 -8.75 -19.61 0.76
N LEU A 74 -8.70 -18.65 -0.17
CA LEU A 74 -8.29 -18.89 -1.55
C LEU A 74 -6.78 -19.12 -1.63
N GLN A 75 -6.42 -20.30 -2.11
CA GLN A 75 -5.04 -20.70 -2.35
C GLN A 75 -4.41 -19.87 -3.47
N GLY A 76 -3.20 -19.37 -3.25
CA GLY A 76 -2.43 -18.60 -4.23
C GLY A 76 -2.83 -17.13 -4.37
N LEU A 77 -3.89 -16.66 -3.71
CA LEU A 77 -4.32 -15.26 -3.78
C LEU A 77 -3.23 -14.32 -3.24
N GLN A 78 -2.65 -14.66 -2.09
CA GLN A 78 -1.61 -13.84 -1.46
C GLN A 78 -0.27 -13.99 -2.19
N ILE A 79 0.02 -15.15 -2.79
CA ILE A 79 1.18 -15.31 -3.69
C ILE A 79 1.06 -14.33 -4.87
N ILE A 80 -0.06 -14.35 -5.59
CA ILE A 80 -0.27 -13.46 -6.74
C ILE A 80 -0.22 -11.99 -6.29
N GLY A 81 -0.90 -11.65 -5.20
CA GLY A 81 -0.89 -10.30 -4.66
C GLY A 81 0.52 -9.83 -4.28
N GLY A 82 1.28 -10.67 -3.57
CA GLY A 82 2.64 -10.37 -3.17
C GLY A 82 3.58 -10.19 -4.37
N LEU A 83 3.47 -11.03 -5.40
CA LEU A 83 4.21 -10.86 -6.66
C LEU A 83 3.85 -9.55 -7.39
N LEU A 84 2.57 -9.16 -7.38
CA LEU A 84 2.14 -7.86 -7.91
C LEU A 84 2.75 -6.70 -7.14
N LEU A 85 2.85 -6.80 -5.81
CA LEU A 85 3.52 -5.78 -4.99
C LEU A 85 5.02 -5.71 -5.29
N LEU A 86 5.71 -6.85 -5.44
CA LEU A 86 7.12 -6.85 -5.83
C LEU A 86 7.32 -6.17 -7.19
N TRP A 87 6.45 -6.45 -8.15
CA TRP A 87 6.48 -5.81 -9.46
C TRP A 87 6.22 -4.30 -9.37
N ILE A 88 5.22 -3.87 -8.61
CA ILE A 88 4.92 -2.45 -8.37
C ILE A 88 6.10 -1.74 -7.69
N GLY A 89 6.69 -2.35 -6.66
CA GLY A 89 7.83 -1.79 -5.95
C GLY A 89 9.05 -1.62 -6.86
N ALA A 90 9.33 -2.62 -7.71
CA ALA A 90 10.39 -2.56 -8.70
C ALA A 90 10.13 -1.49 -9.77
N GLN A 91 8.90 -1.42 -10.29
CA GLN A 91 8.49 -0.42 -11.29
C GLN A 91 8.59 1.00 -10.74
N LEU A 92 8.04 1.27 -9.56
CA LEU A 92 8.05 2.61 -8.95
C LEU A 92 9.45 3.09 -8.56
N LEU A 93 10.41 2.18 -8.37
CA LEU A 93 11.81 2.51 -8.16
C LEU A 93 12.53 2.78 -9.48
N ALA A 94 12.26 2.00 -10.52
CA ALA A 94 12.81 2.23 -11.85
C ALA A 94 12.33 3.56 -12.45
N ASP A 95 11.04 3.89 -12.30
CA ASP A 95 10.47 5.17 -12.76
C ASP A 95 11.14 6.39 -12.10
N GLU A 96 11.73 6.25 -10.90
CA GLU A 96 12.49 7.33 -10.26
C GLU A 96 13.84 7.56 -10.93
N GLU A 97 14.53 6.48 -11.29
CA GLU A 97 15.84 6.55 -11.95
C GLU A 97 15.70 7.08 -13.39
N GLU A 98 14.57 6.80 -14.04
CA GLU A 98 14.21 7.36 -15.35
C GLU A 98 13.89 8.86 -15.31
N GLY A 99 13.34 9.35 -14.20
CA GLY A 99 12.98 10.76 -14.04
C GLY A 99 14.17 11.73 -13.94
N GLU A 100 15.41 11.22 -13.82
CA GLU A 100 16.63 12.03 -13.82
C GLU A 100 17.16 12.34 -15.24
N ASP A 101 16.75 11.60 -16.27
CA ASP A 101 17.10 11.87 -17.67
C ASP A 101 15.94 12.56 -18.43
N GLU A 102 16.25 13.65 -19.11
CA GLU A 102 15.25 14.55 -19.71
C GLU A 102 14.33 13.85 -20.73
N GLY A 103 13.06 13.64 -20.35
CA GLY A 103 11.94 13.61 -21.29
C GLY A 103 11.18 12.29 -21.49
N HIS A 104 10.70 11.65 -20.43
CA HIS A 104 9.77 10.52 -20.56
C HIS A 104 8.45 10.66 -19.78
N GLU A 105 7.46 9.87 -20.24
CA GLU A 105 6.01 9.95 -19.99
C GLU A 105 5.64 10.28 -18.55
N GLN A 106 4.98 11.43 -18.35
CA GLN A 106 4.25 11.67 -17.10
C GLN A 106 3.30 10.50 -16.86
N SER A 107 3.52 9.80 -15.74
CA SER A 107 2.61 8.76 -15.26
C SER A 107 1.16 9.22 -15.46
N ASN A 108 0.32 8.38 -16.07
CA ASN A 108 -1.06 8.77 -16.31
C ASN A 108 -1.82 8.69 -14.98
N LEU A 109 -2.70 9.67 -14.70
CA LEU A 109 -3.60 9.67 -13.54
C LEU A 109 -4.30 8.31 -13.37
N MET A 110 -4.74 7.70 -14.47
CA MET A 110 -5.38 6.37 -14.45
C MET A 110 -4.41 5.26 -13.99
N THR A 111 -3.16 5.31 -14.42
CA THR A 111 -2.12 4.36 -13.99
C THR A 111 -1.86 4.50 -12.50
N ALA A 112 -1.66 5.73 -12.00
CA ALA A 112 -1.45 5.97 -10.57
C ALA A 112 -2.63 5.49 -9.71
N VAL A 113 -3.87 5.78 -10.12
CA VAL A 113 -5.07 5.30 -9.41
C VAL A 113 -5.15 3.78 -9.42
N ARG A 114 -4.85 3.11 -10.54
CA ARG A 114 -4.82 1.64 -10.61
C ARG A 114 -3.75 1.06 -9.70
N THR A 115 -2.54 1.61 -9.70
CA THR A 115 -1.45 1.17 -8.81
C THR A 115 -1.85 1.30 -7.35
N ILE A 116 -2.46 2.43 -6.97
CA ILE A 116 -3.00 2.64 -5.62
C ILE A 116 -4.03 1.57 -5.26
N LEU A 117 -4.99 1.29 -6.15
CA LEU A 117 -6.05 0.32 -5.87
C LEU A 117 -5.54 -1.12 -5.79
N ILE A 118 -4.60 -1.51 -6.66
CA ILE A 118 -4.01 -2.85 -6.64
C ILE A 118 -3.17 -3.03 -5.37
N ALA A 119 -2.35 -2.05 -5.03
CA ALA A 119 -1.55 -2.13 -3.82
C ALA A 119 -2.43 -2.15 -2.56
N ASP A 120 -3.43 -1.26 -2.48
CA ASP A 120 -4.36 -1.25 -1.35
C ASP A 120 -5.15 -2.56 -1.27
N LEU A 121 -5.59 -3.13 -2.40
CA LEU A 121 -6.26 -4.44 -2.41
C LEU A 121 -5.39 -5.51 -1.74
N VAL A 122 -4.14 -5.67 -2.19
CA VAL A 122 -3.25 -6.71 -1.67
C VAL A 122 -2.92 -6.47 -0.20
N MET A 123 -2.53 -5.25 0.16
CA MET A 123 -2.18 -4.90 1.54
C MET A 123 -3.40 -4.96 2.47
N SER A 124 -4.60 -4.67 1.95
CA SER A 124 -5.81 -4.65 2.76
C SER A 124 -6.39 -6.02 3.05
N LEU A 125 -5.99 -7.09 2.34
CA LEU A 125 -6.46 -8.46 2.61
C LEU A 125 -6.28 -8.83 4.09
N ASP A 126 -5.10 -8.54 4.66
CA ASP A 126 -4.80 -8.83 6.07
C ASP A 126 -5.30 -7.73 7.01
N ASN A 127 -5.26 -6.46 6.57
CA ASN A 127 -5.69 -5.31 7.39
C ASN A 127 -7.20 -5.29 7.65
N VAL A 128 -7.99 -5.82 6.72
CA VAL A 128 -9.45 -5.87 6.81
C VAL A 128 -9.93 -6.72 7.98
N ILE A 129 -9.26 -7.84 8.30
CA ILE A 129 -9.63 -8.65 9.48
C ILE A 129 -9.46 -7.84 10.76
N GLY A 130 -8.35 -7.12 10.90
CA GLY A 130 -8.08 -6.31 12.10
C GLY A 130 -9.13 -5.22 12.32
N VAL A 131 -9.52 -4.54 11.24
CA VAL A 131 -10.56 -3.50 11.29
C VAL A 131 -11.95 -4.11 11.55
N ALA A 132 -12.28 -5.23 10.90
CA ALA A 132 -13.53 -5.95 11.14
C ALA A 132 -13.65 -6.44 12.59
N ALA A 133 -12.57 -6.97 13.15
CA ALA A 133 -12.50 -7.40 14.54
C ALA A 133 -12.67 -6.23 15.51
N ALA A 134 -12.04 -5.08 15.22
CA ALA A 134 -12.20 -3.86 16.00
C ALA A 134 -13.63 -3.30 15.93
N ALA A 135 -14.32 -3.49 14.79
CA ALA A 135 -15.69 -3.08 14.61
C ALA A 135 -16.71 -3.95 15.34
N LYS A 136 -16.32 -5.15 15.81
CA LYS A 136 -17.18 -6.09 16.55
C LYS A 136 -18.54 -6.37 15.88
N GLY A 137 -18.57 -6.35 14.54
CA GLY A 137 -19.80 -6.54 13.76
C GLY A 137 -20.68 -5.30 13.57
N ASP A 138 -20.31 -4.14 14.11
CA ASP A 138 -21.01 -2.87 13.85
C ASP A 138 -20.55 -2.29 12.50
N GLN A 139 -21.40 -2.51 11.48
CA GLN A 139 -21.15 -2.03 10.13
C GLN A 139 -21.12 -0.51 10.03
N LEU A 140 -21.90 0.20 10.85
CA LEU A 140 -21.93 1.67 10.84
C LEU A 140 -20.62 2.23 11.40
N LEU A 141 -20.14 1.67 12.51
CA LEU A 141 -18.85 2.00 13.12
C LEU A 141 -17.69 1.75 12.15
N LEU A 142 -17.72 0.63 11.41
CA LEU A 142 -16.72 0.31 10.39
C LEU A 142 -16.70 1.33 9.25
N ILE A 143 -17.87 1.63 8.66
CA ILE A 143 -17.98 2.57 7.53
C ILE A 143 -17.54 3.97 7.96
N ILE A 144 -17.97 4.45 9.13
CA ILE A 144 -17.60 5.77 9.64
C ILE A 144 -16.10 5.82 9.95
N GLY A 145 -15.53 4.79 10.59
CA GLY A 145 -14.10 4.71 10.89
C GLY A 145 -13.23 4.73 9.64
N LEU A 146 -13.63 4.00 8.59
CA LEU A 146 -12.94 4.01 7.30
C LEU A 146 -13.11 5.37 6.58
N ALA A 147 -14.30 5.96 6.60
CA ALA A 147 -14.56 7.26 5.96
C ALA A 147 -13.72 8.39 6.60
N ILE A 148 -13.59 8.41 7.93
CA ILE A 148 -12.76 9.37 8.67
C ILE A 148 -11.27 9.17 8.35
N SER A 149 -10.86 7.97 7.96
CA SER A 149 -9.47 7.67 7.63
C SER A 149 -9.05 8.24 6.26
N ILE A 150 -10.00 8.55 5.36
CA ILE A 150 -9.70 9.09 4.02
C ILE A 150 -8.95 10.44 4.09
N PRO A 151 -9.46 11.48 4.79
CA PRO A 151 -8.72 12.73 4.94
C PRO A 151 -7.32 12.55 5.53
N LEU A 152 -7.17 11.61 6.46
CA LEU A 152 -5.91 11.35 7.13
C LEU A 152 -4.88 10.73 6.18
N VAL A 153 -5.29 9.76 5.36
CA VAL A 153 -4.43 9.19 4.30
C VAL A 153 -4.10 10.25 3.26
N ILE A 154 -5.07 11.05 2.79
CA ILE A 154 -4.80 12.12 1.82
C ILE A 154 -3.75 13.10 2.35
N PHE A 155 -3.88 13.52 3.61
CA PHE A 155 -2.92 14.39 4.26
C PHE A 155 -1.56 13.70 4.43
N GLY A 156 -1.56 12.45 4.92
CA GLY A 156 -0.36 11.64 5.14
C GLY A 156 0.43 11.42 3.86
N SER A 157 -0.22 10.98 2.78
CA SER A 157 0.42 10.77 1.48
C SER A 157 0.92 12.09 0.87
N SER A 158 0.17 13.19 1.03
CA SER A 158 0.65 14.51 0.58
C SER A 158 1.88 15.00 1.35
N MET A 159 1.95 14.70 2.66
CA MET A 159 3.14 14.98 3.47
C MET A 159 4.31 14.09 3.04
N MET A 160 4.03 12.82 2.75
CA MET A 160 5.02 11.84 2.32
C MET A 160 5.66 12.23 0.97
N ILE A 161 4.87 12.72 0.02
CA ILE A 161 5.38 13.25 -1.26
C ILE A 161 6.38 14.38 -1.01
N LYS A 162 6.03 15.39 -0.19
CA LYS A 162 6.94 16.49 0.15
C LYS A 162 8.21 16.01 0.85
N LEU A 163 8.10 14.94 1.64
CA LEU A 163 9.22 14.36 2.33
C LEU A 163 10.16 13.63 1.35
N MET A 164 9.61 12.93 0.35
CA MET A 164 10.38 12.32 -0.75
C MET A 164 11.07 13.37 -1.61
N GLU A 165 10.39 14.47 -1.96
CA GLU A 165 10.99 15.61 -2.69
C GLU A 165 12.17 16.21 -1.93
N ARG A 166 12.10 16.25 -0.58
CA ARG A 166 13.17 16.77 0.26
C ARG A 166 14.28 15.75 0.53
N PHE A 167 13.94 14.47 0.61
CA PHE A 167 14.85 13.38 0.94
C PHE A 167 14.60 12.20 -0.01
N PRO A 168 15.25 12.19 -1.20
CA PRO A 168 15.04 11.16 -2.22
C PRO A 168 15.32 9.73 -1.73
N VAL A 169 16.21 9.54 -0.73
CA VAL A 169 16.48 8.23 -0.10
C VAL A 169 15.21 7.52 0.38
N ILE A 170 14.17 8.28 0.72
CA ILE A 170 12.90 7.75 1.20
C ILE A 170 12.14 6.99 0.11
N ILE A 171 12.42 7.29 -1.16
CA ILE A 171 11.84 6.59 -2.31
C ILE A 171 12.37 5.16 -2.35
N THR A 172 13.69 5.01 -2.26
CA THR A 172 14.36 3.70 -2.18
C THR A 172 13.91 2.92 -0.95
N LEU A 173 13.78 3.58 0.21
CA LEU A 173 13.26 2.95 1.44
C LEU A 173 11.79 2.54 1.28
N GLY A 174 10.98 3.36 0.62
CA GLY A 174 9.58 3.05 0.35
C GLY A 174 9.40 1.89 -0.62
N ALA A 175 10.21 1.82 -1.68
CA ALA A 175 10.26 0.68 -2.58
C ALA A 175 10.72 -0.59 -1.86
N ALA A 176 11.74 -0.50 -1.00
CA ALA A 176 12.17 -1.61 -0.15
C ALA A 176 11.07 -2.08 0.80
N LEU A 177 10.29 -1.16 1.37
CA LEU A 177 9.13 -1.48 2.22
C LEU A 177 8.05 -2.22 1.42
N ILE A 178 7.73 -1.76 0.19
CA ILE A 178 6.81 -2.48 -0.70
C ILE A 178 7.33 -3.88 -1.01
N GLY A 179 8.64 -4.01 -1.29
CA GLY A 179 9.29 -5.30 -1.50
C GLY A 179 9.20 -6.22 -0.29
N TRP A 180 9.41 -5.67 0.91
CA TRP A 180 9.26 -6.37 2.17
C TRP A 180 7.84 -6.91 2.36
N VAL A 181 6.85 -6.02 2.20
CA VAL A 181 5.44 -6.39 2.32
C VAL A 181 5.08 -7.43 1.26
N GLY A 182 5.49 -7.25 0.01
CA GLY A 182 5.24 -8.23 -1.06
C GLY A 182 5.80 -9.62 -0.74
N GLY A 183 7.03 -9.71 -0.24
CA GLY A 183 7.63 -10.98 0.19
C GLY A 183 6.90 -11.63 1.37
N GLU A 184 6.53 -10.83 2.37
CA GLU A 184 5.75 -11.29 3.53
C GLU A 184 4.35 -11.79 3.10
N THR A 185 3.70 -11.08 2.17
CA THR A 185 2.39 -11.47 1.63
C THR A 185 2.49 -12.80 0.87
N VAL A 186 3.55 -13.01 0.07
CA VAL A 186 3.76 -14.33 -0.57
C VAL A 186 3.87 -15.43 0.49
N ALA A 187 4.66 -15.22 1.55
CA ALA A 187 4.86 -16.22 2.59
C ALA A 187 3.60 -16.51 3.44
N SER A 188 2.66 -15.58 3.49
CA SER A 188 1.42 -15.69 4.27
C SER A 188 0.31 -16.51 3.61
N ASP A 189 0.50 -16.90 2.34
CA ASP A 189 -0.51 -17.64 1.56
C ASP A 189 -0.87 -19.00 2.17
N VAL A 190 -2.15 -19.39 1.99
CA VAL A 190 -2.71 -20.67 2.45
C VAL A 190 -1.86 -21.87 2.05
N LEU A 191 -1.28 -21.86 0.85
CA LEU A 191 -0.44 -22.95 0.35
C LEU A 191 0.87 -23.12 1.14
N LEU A 192 1.35 -22.05 1.76
CA LEU A 192 2.62 -22.02 2.47
C LEU A 192 2.43 -22.03 3.99
N ARG A 193 1.19 -21.93 4.50
CA ARG A 193 0.90 -21.86 5.94
C ARG A 193 1.48 -23.01 6.75
N ASP A 194 1.39 -24.24 6.26
CA ASP A 194 1.93 -25.40 6.97
C ASP A 194 3.47 -25.31 7.09
N PHE A 195 4.13 -25.00 5.97
CA PHE A 195 5.58 -24.82 5.94
C PHE A 195 6.04 -23.61 6.79
N ALA A 196 5.30 -22.50 6.72
CA ALA A 196 5.59 -21.27 7.44
C ALA A 196 5.34 -21.42 8.95
N GLY A 197 4.33 -22.18 9.35
CA GLY A 197 4.05 -22.51 10.74
C GLY A 197 5.13 -23.39 11.37
N GLU A 198 5.74 -24.30 10.60
CA GLU A 198 6.91 -25.06 11.03
C GLU A 198 8.19 -24.20 11.07
N ASN A 199 8.27 -23.18 10.22
CA ASN A 199 9.47 -22.38 10.00
C ASN A 199 9.21 -20.88 10.22
N HIS A 200 9.23 -20.43 11.48
CA HIS A 200 9.08 -19.00 11.83
C HIS A 200 10.07 -18.07 11.12
N TRP A 201 11.22 -18.58 10.66
CA TRP A 201 12.20 -17.82 9.87
C TRP A 201 11.72 -17.49 8.46
N PHE A 202 10.77 -18.26 7.91
CA PHE A 202 10.35 -18.20 6.52
C PHE A 202 9.78 -16.84 6.15
N HIS A 203 8.85 -16.32 6.96
CA HIS A 203 8.25 -14.99 6.82
C HIS A 203 9.34 -13.90 6.70
N MET A 204 10.23 -13.84 7.70
CA MET A 204 11.30 -12.84 7.71
C MET A 204 12.25 -12.98 6.50
N THR A 205 12.56 -14.21 6.08
CA THR A 205 13.41 -14.42 4.90
C THR A 205 12.72 -14.05 3.60
N ALA A 206 11.44 -14.35 3.45
CA ALA A 206 10.68 -14.01 2.26
C ALA A 206 10.52 -12.48 2.13
N ALA A 207 10.23 -11.81 3.24
CA ALA A 207 10.15 -10.36 3.31
C ALA A 207 11.51 -9.70 2.98
N ALA A 208 12.59 -10.15 3.62
CA ALA A 208 13.93 -9.65 3.35
C ALA A 208 14.37 -9.92 1.89
N ALA A 209 14.03 -11.09 1.34
CA ALA A 209 14.28 -11.43 -0.05
C ALA A 209 13.48 -10.53 -1.00
N GLY A 210 12.20 -10.28 -0.72
CA GLY A 210 11.36 -9.38 -1.51
C GLY A 210 11.92 -7.95 -1.56
N ALA A 211 12.33 -7.40 -0.41
CA ALA A 211 13.00 -6.10 -0.35
C ALA A 211 14.32 -6.09 -1.14
N ALA A 212 15.14 -7.14 -0.98
CA ALA A 212 16.40 -7.27 -1.71
C ALA A 212 16.20 -7.39 -3.22
N ILE A 213 15.17 -8.12 -3.68
CA ILE A 213 14.82 -8.27 -5.09
C ILE A 213 14.44 -6.92 -5.69
N VAL A 214 13.56 -6.16 -5.04
CA VAL A 214 13.15 -4.83 -5.51
C VAL A 214 14.35 -3.88 -5.60
N LEU A 215 15.20 -3.86 -4.57
CA LEU A 215 16.39 -3.00 -4.55
C LEU A 215 17.46 -3.41 -5.57
N ALA A 216 17.67 -4.72 -5.75
CA ALA A 216 18.59 -5.24 -6.75
C ALA A 216 18.10 -4.93 -8.17
N TRP A 217 16.79 -5.00 -8.40
CA TRP A 217 16.18 -4.62 -9.66
C TRP A 217 16.39 -3.15 -9.98
N GLY A 218 16.12 -2.24 -9.02
CA GLY A 218 16.39 -0.80 -9.19
C GLY A 218 17.85 -0.56 -9.57
N LYS A 219 18.79 -1.06 -8.76
CA LYS A 219 20.23 -0.91 -9.06
C LYS A 219 20.66 -1.50 -10.41
N PHE A 220 20.03 -2.59 -10.86
CA PHE A 220 20.33 -3.18 -12.16
C PHE A 220 19.91 -2.26 -13.32
N MET A 221 18.74 -1.62 -13.19
CA MET A 221 18.26 -0.62 -14.16
C MET A 221 19.18 0.61 -14.18
N GLU A 222 19.56 1.12 -13.02
CA GLU A 222 20.53 2.24 -12.88
C GLU A 222 21.83 1.98 -13.65
N HIS A 223 22.39 0.77 -13.54
CA HIS A 223 23.65 0.40 -14.19
C HIS A 223 23.49 0.29 -15.71
N ARG A 224 22.35 -0.21 -16.19
CA ARG A 224 22.07 -0.28 -17.62
C ARG A 224 21.99 1.11 -18.25
N HIS A 225 21.32 2.05 -17.57
CA HIS A 225 21.14 3.40 -18.08
C HIS A 225 22.48 4.15 -18.15
N LYS A 226 23.33 4.01 -17.13
CA LYS A 226 24.69 4.58 -17.15
C LYS A 226 25.57 4.00 -18.27
N GLN A 227 25.42 2.72 -18.61
CA GLN A 227 26.16 2.10 -19.70
C GLN A 227 25.70 2.61 -21.07
N GLU A 228 24.39 2.70 -21.30
CA GLU A 228 23.81 3.20 -22.55
C GLU A 228 24.16 4.68 -22.79
N ALA A 229 24.15 5.51 -21.73
CA ALA A 229 24.59 6.90 -21.81
C ALA A 229 26.10 7.05 -22.12
N THR A 230 26.93 6.11 -21.66
CA THR A 230 28.39 6.12 -21.92
C THR A 230 28.72 5.64 -23.35
N GLU A 231 27.91 4.75 -23.93
CA GLU A 231 28.08 4.29 -25.31
C GLU A 231 27.63 5.33 -26.37
N GLN A 232 26.78 6.29 -25.98
CA GLN A 232 26.28 7.35 -26.86
C GLN A 232 27.10 8.66 -26.82
N ALA A 233 28.06 8.79 -25.89
CA ALA A 233 28.94 9.95 -25.70
C ALA A 233 30.30 9.80 -26.41
#